data_AF-B8FNK9-F1
#
_entry.id   AF-B8FNK9-F1
#
_cell.length_a   1.000
_cell.length_b   1.000
_cell.length_c   1.000
_cell.angle_alpha   90.00
_cell.angle_beta   90.00
_cell.angle_gamma   90.00
#
_symmetry.space_group_name_H-M   'P 1'
#
loop_
_entity.id
_entity.type
_entity.pdbx_description
1 polymer ?
#
loop_
_entity_poly.entity_id
_entity_poly.type
_entity_poly.pdbx_seq_one_letter_code
_entity_poly.pdbx_strand_id
1 'polypeptide(L)'
;MTEQPFRLKIYDGSVWPNPASDAFKDALWAARYGETTKSELLELATIAEAYRDLITHPAFTLAKVRQKVSWIRRMIKGDPAIREAS
;
A
#
# COMPACT_ATOMS: atom_id res chain seq x y z
N MET A 1 -15.26 -12.56 -7.43
CA MET A 1 -13.92 -12.23 -6.90
C MET A 1 -14.06 -10.96 -6.09
N THR A 2 -13.67 -10.96 -4.82
CA THR A 2 -13.68 -9.73 -4.01
C THR A 2 -12.50 -8.88 -4.45
N GLU A 3 -12.79 -7.74 -5.06
CA GLU A 3 -11.77 -6.79 -5.50
C GLU A 3 -11.01 -6.28 -4.27
N GLN A 4 -9.69 -6.39 -4.29
CA GLN A 4 -8.87 -5.90 -3.17
C GLN A 4 -8.83 -4.38 -3.21
N PRO A 5 -9.04 -3.69 -2.07
CA PRO A 5 -9.06 -2.23 -2.05
C PRO A 5 -7.68 -1.68 -2.44
N PHE A 6 -7.65 -0.58 -3.18
CA PHE A 6 -6.39 0.09 -3.56
C PHE A 6 -5.62 0.63 -2.34
N ARG A 7 -6.32 0.93 -1.24
CA ARG A 7 -5.72 1.40 0.02
C ARG A 7 -6.12 0.54 1.20
N LEU A 8 -5.21 0.41 2.15
CA LEU A 8 -5.38 -0.31 3.41
C LEU A 8 -5.27 0.67 4.56
N LYS A 9 -6.25 0.67 5.46
CA LYS A 9 -6.11 1.32 6.76
C LYS A 9 -5.42 0.33 7.71
N ILE A 10 -4.27 0.71 8.26
CA ILE A 10 -3.52 -0.12 9.21
C ILE A 10 -3.82 0.29 10.66
N TYR A 11 -3.30 -0.46 11.63
CA TYR A 11 -3.65 -0.35 13.05
C TYR A 11 -3.47 1.02 13.70
N ASP A 12 -2.49 1.82 13.26
CA ASP A 12 -2.29 3.17 13.77
C ASP A 12 -3.23 4.21 13.11
N GLY A 13 -4.21 3.74 12.34
CA GLY A 13 -5.19 4.55 11.63
C GLY A 13 -4.69 5.15 10.32
N SER A 14 -3.40 5.02 10.00
CA SER A 14 -2.85 5.53 8.74
C SER A 14 -3.28 4.67 7.54
N VAL A 15 -3.34 5.30 6.36
CA VAL A 15 -3.82 4.70 5.12
C VAL A 15 -2.65 4.53 4.16
N TRP A 16 -2.45 3.31 3.67
CA TRP A 16 -1.31 2.92 2.84
C TRP A 16 -1.76 2.28 1.53
N PRO A 17 -1.00 2.40 0.44
CA PRO A 17 -1.29 1.66 -0.79
C PRO A 17 -1.28 0.16 -0.55
N ASN A 18 -2.16 -0.56 -1.23
CA ASN A 18 -2.24 -2.00 -1.21
C ASN A 18 -1.42 -2.60 -2.37
N PRO A 19 -0.21 -3.11 -2.14
CA PRO A 19 0.58 -3.73 -3.21
C PRO A 19 -0.01 -5.05 -3.74
N ALA A 20 -1.08 -5.57 -3.13
CA ALA A 20 -1.78 -6.75 -3.61
C ALA A 20 -3.04 -6.43 -4.43
N SER A 21 -3.44 -5.16 -4.56
CA SER A 21 -4.59 -4.79 -5.41
C SER A 21 -4.29 -5.06 -6.87
N ASP A 22 -5.34 -5.38 -7.63
CA ASP A 22 -5.20 -5.65 -9.06
C ASP A 22 -4.92 -4.36 -9.84
N ALA A 23 -5.60 -3.26 -9.50
CA ALA A 23 -5.30 -1.93 -10.03
C ALA A 23 -3.81 -1.56 -9.92
N PHE A 24 -3.15 -1.88 -8.79
CA PHE A 24 -1.73 -1.63 -8.63
C PHE A 24 -0.86 -2.48 -9.58
N LYS A 25 -1.19 -3.77 -9.73
CA LYS A 25 -0.45 -4.67 -10.62
C LYS A 25 -0.61 -4.24 -12.08
N ASP A 26 -1.81 -3.83 -12.44
CA ASP A 26 -2.14 -3.35 -13.78
C ASP A 26 -1.38 -2.05 -14.09
N ALA A 27 -1.40 -1.08 -13.17
CA ALA A 27 -0.65 0.17 -13.31
C ALA A 27 0.86 -0.07 -13.45
N LEU A 28 1.43 -1.00 -12.67
CA LEU A 28 2.85 -1.38 -12.80
C LEU A 28 3.17 -2.05 -14.13
N TRP A 29 2.28 -2.93 -14.61
CA TRP A 29 2.46 -3.59 -15.89
C TRP A 29 2.40 -2.58 -17.04
N ALA A 30 1.40 -1.69 -17.03
CA ALA A 30 1.22 -0.64 -18.02
C ALA A 30 2.42 0.30 -18.06
N ALA A 31 2.93 0.75 -16.89
CA ALA A 31 4.12 1.60 -16.83
C ALA A 31 5.40 0.94 -17.34
N ARG A 32 5.48 -0.40 -17.29
CA ARG A 32 6.68 -1.13 -17.70
C ARG A 32 6.65 -1.58 -19.16
N TYR A 33 5.48 -1.93 -19.68
CA TYR A 33 5.35 -2.64 -20.96
C TYR A 33 4.37 -1.99 -21.94
N GLY A 34 3.58 -1.01 -21.51
CA GLY A 34 2.53 -0.39 -22.32
C GLY A 34 2.47 1.12 -22.18
N GLU A 35 1.29 1.67 -22.44
CA GLU A 35 0.98 3.08 -22.21
C GLU A 35 0.19 3.21 -20.91
N THR A 36 0.61 4.17 -20.08
CA THR A 36 -0.02 4.43 -18.79
C THR A 36 -1.11 5.48 -18.94
N THR A 37 -2.30 5.19 -18.40
CA THR A 37 -3.37 6.18 -18.26
C THR A 37 -3.04 7.18 -17.16
N LYS A 38 -3.74 8.32 -17.16
CA LYS A 38 -3.65 9.31 -16.08
C LYS A 38 -3.96 8.69 -14.70
N SER A 39 -4.92 7.76 -14.62
CA SER A 39 -5.30 7.13 -13.35
C SER A 39 -4.15 6.29 -12.81
N GLU A 40 -3.58 5.42 -13.64
CA GLU A 40 -2.46 4.55 -13.26
C GLU A 40 -1.21 5.37 -12.87
N LEU A 41 -0.95 6.50 -13.53
CA LEU A 41 0.14 7.41 -13.12
C LEU A 41 -0.09 8.00 -11.72
N LEU A 42 -1.33 8.37 -11.39
CA LEU A 42 -1.67 8.88 -10.05
C LEU A 42 -1.55 7.79 -8.98
N GLU A 43 -1.94 6.56 -9.32
CA GLU A 43 -1.77 5.40 -8.44
C GLU A 43 -0.29 5.15 -8.14
N LEU A 44 0.56 5.12 -9.17
CA LEU A 44 2.01 4.97 -9.01
C LEU A 44 2.63 6.13 -8.22
N ALA A 45 2.16 7.36 -8.42
CA ALA A 45 2.62 8.52 -7.66
C ALA A 45 2.32 8.38 -6.16
N THR A 46 1.11 7.95 -5.78
CA THR A 46 0.78 7.73 -4.37
C THR A 46 1.66 6.68 -3.69
N ILE A 47 2.20 5.75 -4.47
CA ILE A 47 3.09 4.70 -3.98
C ILE A 47 4.50 5.24 -3.78
N ALA A 48 4.99 6.03 -4.74
CA ALA A 48 6.25 6.75 -4.59
C ALA A 48 6.22 7.65 -3.34
N GLU A 49 5.11 8.35 -3.09
CA GLU A 49 4.91 9.14 -1.87
C GLU A 49 4.94 8.27 -0.60
N ALA A 50 4.26 7.12 -0.58
CA ALA A 50 4.28 6.22 0.56
C ALA A 50 5.68 5.67 0.87
N TYR A 51 6.46 5.29 -0.15
CA TYR A 51 7.84 4.87 0.05
C TYR A 51 8.72 6.03 0.53
N ARG A 52 8.55 7.22 -0.04
CA ARG A 52 9.25 8.42 0.40
C ARG A 52 8.95 8.70 1.87
N ASP A 53 7.70 8.61 2.30
CA ASP A 53 7.32 8.79 3.70
C ASP A 53 8.04 7.78 4.62
N LEU A 54 8.05 6.50 4.28
CA LEU A 54 8.77 5.48 5.06
C LEU A 54 10.26 5.78 5.24
N ILE A 55 10.90 6.36 4.22
CA ILE A 55 12.34 6.62 4.20
C ILE A 55 12.70 7.94 4.87
N THR A 56 11.84 8.96 4.71
CA THR A 56 12.20 10.35 5.03
C THR A 56 11.47 10.91 6.25
N HIS A 57 10.43 10.24 6.75
CA HIS A 57 9.66 10.76 7.87
C HIS A 57 10.53 10.88 9.13
N PRO A 58 10.66 12.07 9.74
CA PRO A 58 11.64 12.35 10.80
C PRO A 58 11.41 11.52 12.07
N ALA A 59 10.16 11.12 12.33
CA ALA A 59 9.81 10.30 13.49
C ALA A 59 9.90 8.78 13.27
N PHE A 60 10.25 8.31 12.07
CA PHE A 60 10.32 6.89 11.76
C PHE A 60 11.71 6.32 12.04
N THR A 61 11.77 5.43 13.01
CA THR A 61 12.91 4.54 13.21
C THR A 61 12.77 3.32 12.31
N LEU A 62 13.87 2.60 12.07
CA LEU A 62 13.83 1.31 11.36
C LEU A 62 12.82 0.34 11.98
N ALA A 63 12.66 0.35 13.30
CA ALA A 63 11.68 -0.46 14.01
C ALA A 63 10.23 -0.07 13.63
N LYS A 64 9.91 1.23 13.59
CA LYS A 64 8.58 1.71 13.16
C LYS A 64 8.29 1.40 11.69
N VAL A 65 9.27 1.55 10.80
CA VAL A 65 9.12 1.16 9.39
C VAL A 65 8.80 -0.32 9.26
N ARG A 66 9.56 -1.18 9.95
CA ARG A 66 9.31 -2.64 9.98
C ARG A 66 7.93 -2.97 10.54
N GLN A 67 7.49 -2.27 11.58
CA GLN A 67 6.16 -2.44 12.16
C GLN A 67 5.06 -2.11 11.15
N LYS A 68 5.13 -0.95 10.48
CA LYS A 68 4.17 -0.55 9.44
C LYS A 68 4.12 -1.57 8.29
N VAL A 69 5.28 -1.96 7.77
CA VAL A 69 5.38 -2.99 6.70
C VAL A 69 4.79 -4.33 7.17
N SER A 70 5.02 -4.72 8.41
CA SER A 70 4.44 -5.93 9.00
C SER A 70 2.91 -5.84 9.04
N TRP A 71 2.35 -4.72 9.49
CA TRP A 71 0.92 -4.49 9.51
C TRP A 71 0.31 -4.55 8.11
N ILE A 72 0.88 -3.86 7.11
CA ILE A 72 0.43 -3.93 5.72
C ILE A 72 0.38 -5.38 5.22
N ARG A 73 1.44 -6.17 5.47
CA ARG A 73 1.48 -7.59 5.08
C ARG A 73 0.42 -8.44 5.75
N ARG A 74 0.12 -8.19 7.03
CA ARG A 74 -0.93 -8.93 7.75
C ARG A 74 -2.33 -8.56 7.24
N MET A 75 -2.57 -7.28 6.92
CA MET A 75 -3.83 -6.83 6.29
C MET A 75 -4.07 -7.57 4.97
N ILE A 76 -3.05 -7.65 4.11
CA ILE A 76 -3.13 -8.33 2.80
C ILE A 76 -3.46 -9.82 2.97
N LYS A 77 -2.88 -10.47 3.96
CA LYS A 77 -3.12 -11.90 4.25
C LYS A 77 -4.49 -12.18 4.86
N GLY A 78 -5.26 -11.14 5.21
CA GLY A 78 -6.57 -11.29 5.84
C GLY A 78 -6.48 -11.92 7.23
N ASP A 79 -5.42 -11.62 7.99
CA ASP A 79 -5.21 -12.13 9.35
C ASP A 79 -6.47 -11.86 10.22
N PRO A 80 -7.13 -12.89 10.78
CA PRO A 80 -8.41 -12.73 11.48
C PRO A 80 -8.34 -11.78 12.68
N ALA A 81 -7.17 -11.63 13.32
CA ALA A 81 -6.94 -10.65 14.39
C ALA A 81 -7.04 -9.18 13.94
N ILE A 82 -7.20 -8.93 12.64
CA ILE A 82 -7.37 -7.59 12.05
C ILE A 82 -8.85 -7.22 11.89
N ARG A 83 -9.71 -8.20 11.60
CA ARG A 83 -11.13 -7.94 11.27
C ARG A 83 -11.94 -7.47 12.47
N GLU A 84 -11.51 -7.80 13.69
CA GLU A 84 -12.22 -7.46 14.94
C GLU A 84 -11.86 -6.07 15.49
N ALA A 85 -10.85 -5.40 14.94
CA ALA A 85 -10.38 -4.09 15.40
C ALA A 85 -10.78 -2.91 14.47
N SER A 86 -11.59 -3.18 13.44
CA SER A 86 -12.00 -2.22 12.40
C SER A 86 -13.45 -1.79 12.51
#